data_AF-F2DKF1-F1
#
_entry.id   AF-F2DKF1-F1
#
_cell.length_a   1.000
_cell.length_b   1.000
_cell.length_c   1.000
_cell.angle_alpha   90.00
_cell.angle_beta   90.00
_cell.angle_gamma   90.00
#
_symmetry.space_group_name_H-M   'P 1'
#
loop_
_entity.id
_entity.type
_entity.pdbx_description
1 polymer ?
#
loop_
_entity_poly.entity_id
_entity_poly.type
_entity_poly.pdbx_seq_one_letter_code
_entity_poly.pdbx_strand_id
1 'polypeptide(L)'
;PLVSDGQVRDVYESGEHLVLVTTDRQSAFDRVLASIPFKGQVLNETSLWWFNRTSHITPNAVVSCPDKNVTIAKRCSVFPVEFVVRGFVTGSTDTSLWTVYNKGVRNYCGNVIPDGMVKNQKLPANILTPTTKAADHDVPITPDEIVKSGLMSKEDFDEARSKALGLFEYGQVTFYVISFLEAPRSMFRALPN
;
A
#
# COMPACT_ATOMS: atom_id res chain seq x y z
N PRO A 1 -24.42 -3.30 -7.23
CA PRO A 1 -24.31 -4.70 -6.72
C PRO A 1 -23.14 -4.83 -5.74
N LEU A 2 -23.19 -5.74 -4.76
CA LEU A 2 -22.03 -6.06 -3.91
C LEU A 2 -21.00 -6.79 -4.77
N VAL A 3 -19.76 -6.31 -4.76
CA VAL A 3 -18.67 -6.83 -5.60
C VAL A 3 -17.63 -7.55 -4.77
N SER A 4 -17.41 -7.09 -3.55
CA SER A 4 -16.56 -7.79 -2.59
C SER A 4 -17.00 -7.44 -1.17
N ASP A 5 -17.11 -8.48 -0.33
CA ASP A 5 -17.18 -8.36 1.13
C ASP A 5 -15.80 -8.76 1.67
N GLY A 6 -14.95 -7.75 1.82
CA GLY A 6 -13.61 -7.93 2.37
C GLY A 6 -13.64 -8.00 3.90
N GLN A 7 -12.50 -8.35 4.50
CA GLN A 7 -12.38 -8.48 5.96
C GLN A 7 -12.85 -7.22 6.74
N VAL A 8 -12.67 -6.03 6.16
CA VAL A 8 -12.94 -4.73 6.82
C VAL A 8 -13.69 -3.71 5.96
N ARG A 9 -14.00 -4.03 4.69
CA ARG A 9 -14.66 -3.12 3.74
C ARG A 9 -15.60 -3.87 2.81
N ASP A 10 -16.77 -3.29 2.61
CA ASP A 10 -17.73 -3.72 1.60
C ASP A 10 -17.59 -2.80 0.38
N VAL A 11 -17.49 -3.40 -0.81
CA VAL A 11 -17.32 -2.67 -2.08
C VAL A 11 -18.54 -2.90 -2.94
N TYR A 12 -19.22 -1.82 -3.30
CA TYR A 12 -20.34 -1.83 -4.23
C TYR A 12 -19.97 -1.09 -5.51
N GLU A 13 -20.46 -1.59 -6.63
CA GLU A 13 -20.31 -0.92 -7.92
C GLU A 13 -21.54 -0.07 -8.26
N SER A 14 -21.28 1.12 -8.80
CA SER A 14 -22.27 2.06 -9.32
C SER A 14 -21.72 2.77 -10.57
N GLY A 15 -21.87 2.13 -11.74
CA GLY A 15 -21.32 2.62 -13.01
C GLY A 15 -19.80 2.80 -12.95
N GLU A 16 -19.35 4.02 -13.26
CA GLU A 16 -17.94 4.45 -13.21
C GLU A 16 -17.40 4.67 -11.78
N HIS A 17 -18.22 4.43 -10.75
CA HIS A 17 -17.86 4.64 -9.36
C HIS A 17 -17.87 3.34 -8.56
N LEU A 18 -17.01 3.32 -7.54
CA LEU A 18 -17.00 2.37 -6.45
C LEU A 18 -17.50 3.06 -5.18
N VAL A 19 -18.44 2.42 -4.48
CA VAL A 19 -18.87 2.83 -3.15
C VAL A 19 -18.17 1.92 -2.15
N LEU A 20 -17.24 2.51 -1.39
CA LEU A 20 -16.41 1.83 -0.41
C LEU A 20 -17.00 2.10 0.98
N VAL A 21 -17.57 1.06 1.60
CA VAL A 21 -18.12 1.14 2.95
C VAL A 21 -17.11 0.51 3.91
N THR A 22 -16.46 1.34 4.74
CA THR A 22 -15.54 0.86 5.76
C THR A 22 -16.30 0.46 7.00
N THR A 23 -16.18 -0.81 7.39
CA THR A 23 -16.99 -1.39 8.45
C THR A 23 -16.24 -1.44 9.78
N ASP A 24 -17.00 -1.66 10.85
CA ASP A 24 -16.47 -1.80 12.20
C ASP A 24 -15.87 -3.19 12.47
N ARG A 25 -15.90 -4.10 11.46
CA ARG A 25 -15.34 -5.46 11.56
C ARG A 25 -13.84 -5.40 11.86
N GLN A 26 -13.41 -6.13 12.88
CA GLN A 26 -12.01 -6.37 13.21
C GLN A 26 -11.67 -7.81 12.87
N SER A 27 -10.69 -8.02 12.00
CA SER A 27 -10.14 -9.34 11.70
C SER A 27 -8.77 -9.54 12.36
N ALA A 28 -8.45 -10.79 12.71
CA ALA A 28 -7.09 -11.24 12.90
C ALA A 28 -7.04 -12.75 12.62
N PHE A 29 -5.87 -13.26 12.19
CA PHE A 29 -5.71 -14.67 11.79
C PHE A 29 -6.75 -15.10 10.74
N ASP A 30 -7.00 -14.24 9.74
CA ASP A 30 -7.94 -14.43 8.63
C ASP A 30 -9.40 -14.72 9.03
N ARG A 31 -9.79 -14.30 10.24
CA ARG A 31 -11.17 -14.44 10.74
C ARG A 31 -11.66 -13.11 11.30
N VAL A 32 -12.94 -12.80 11.07
CA VAL A 32 -13.61 -11.69 11.74
C VAL A 32 -13.83 -12.07 13.20
N LEU A 33 -13.26 -11.30 14.12
CA LEU A 33 -13.24 -11.59 15.55
C LEU A 33 -14.31 -10.81 16.31
N ALA A 34 -14.52 -9.54 15.95
CA ALA A 34 -15.41 -8.64 16.64
C ALA A 34 -15.83 -7.48 15.74
N SER A 35 -16.79 -6.68 16.20
CA SER A 35 -17.04 -5.34 15.69
C SER A 35 -16.64 -4.32 16.74
N ILE A 36 -15.81 -3.36 16.36
CA ILE A 36 -15.33 -2.28 17.24
C ILE A 36 -16.09 -1.02 16.84
N PRO A 37 -16.99 -0.49 17.70
CA PRO A 37 -17.78 0.69 17.37
C PRO A 37 -16.91 1.86 16.89
N PHE A 38 -17.33 2.48 15.78
CA PHE A 38 -16.67 3.63 15.14
C PHE A 38 -15.30 3.36 14.52
N LYS A 39 -14.81 2.11 14.51
CA LYS A 39 -13.55 1.77 13.85
C LYS A 39 -13.58 2.12 12.37
N GLY A 40 -14.66 1.81 11.68
CA GLY A 40 -14.82 2.08 10.26
C GLY A 40 -14.79 3.57 9.95
N GLN A 41 -15.45 4.38 10.79
CA GLN A 41 -15.41 5.84 10.71
C GLN A 41 -13.97 6.35 10.85
N VAL A 42 -13.27 5.97 11.93
CA VAL A 42 -11.91 6.44 12.20
C VAL A 42 -10.97 6.10 11.04
N LEU A 43 -11.05 4.87 10.52
CA LEU A 43 -10.22 4.43 9.40
C LEU A 43 -10.53 5.17 8.10
N ASN A 44 -11.81 5.42 7.80
CA ASN A 44 -12.23 6.14 6.60
C ASN A 44 -11.82 7.62 6.67
N GLU A 45 -12.11 8.31 7.78
CA GLU A 45 -11.73 9.72 7.99
C GLU A 45 -10.20 9.90 7.99
N THR A 46 -9.45 8.97 8.58
CA THR A 46 -7.97 8.98 8.52
C THR A 46 -7.47 8.83 7.09
N SER A 47 -8.08 7.94 6.30
CA SER A 47 -7.73 7.74 4.89
C SER A 47 -7.99 9.01 4.07
N LEU A 48 -9.16 9.65 4.26
CA LEU A 48 -9.54 10.91 3.60
C LEU A 48 -8.58 12.05 3.96
N TRP A 49 -8.17 12.13 5.23
CA TRP A 49 -7.18 13.11 5.68
C TRP A 49 -5.85 12.94 4.93
N TRP A 50 -5.35 11.71 4.79
CA TRP A 50 -4.14 11.42 4.03
C TRP A 50 -4.29 11.76 2.55
N PHE A 51 -5.38 11.31 1.91
CA PHE A 51 -5.64 11.60 0.50
C PHE A 51 -5.67 13.10 0.19
N ASN A 52 -6.23 13.91 1.10
CA ASN A 52 -6.22 15.36 0.97
C ASN A 52 -4.79 15.92 1.11
N ARG A 53 -4.04 15.49 2.14
CA ARG A 53 -2.68 15.97 2.42
C ARG A 53 -1.69 15.61 1.33
N THR A 54 -1.87 14.49 0.63
CA THR A 54 -0.93 14.00 -0.39
C THR A 54 -1.38 14.29 -1.82
N SER A 55 -2.48 15.04 -2.00
CA SER A 55 -3.04 15.39 -3.33
C SER A 55 -2.06 16.13 -4.24
N HIS A 56 -1.11 16.86 -3.65
CA HIS A 56 -0.03 17.57 -4.35
C HIS A 56 1.08 16.63 -4.87
N ILE A 57 1.17 15.40 -4.35
CA ILE A 57 2.15 14.37 -4.75
C ILE A 57 1.55 13.46 -5.82
N THR A 58 0.32 12.99 -5.59
CA THR A 58 -0.43 12.20 -6.57
C THR A 58 -1.93 12.46 -6.44
N PRO A 59 -2.66 12.53 -7.57
CA PRO A 59 -4.11 12.47 -7.52
C PRO A 59 -4.56 11.15 -6.88
N ASN A 60 -5.71 11.19 -6.21
CA ASN A 60 -6.37 10.03 -5.64
C ASN A 60 -7.75 9.83 -6.30
N ALA A 61 -8.35 8.66 -6.09
CA ALA A 61 -9.60 8.29 -6.73
C ALA A 61 -10.86 8.85 -6.03
N VAL A 62 -10.74 9.53 -4.89
CA VAL A 62 -11.90 9.98 -4.10
C VAL A 62 -12.72 11.01 -4.88
N VAL A 63 -14.03 10.78 -4.95
CA VAL A 63 -15.01 11.70 -5.54
C VAL A 63 -15.79 12.42 -4.44
N SER A 64 -16.29 11.69 -3.45
CA SER A 64 -17.02 12.27 -2.32
C SER A 64 -17.07 11.31 -1.13
N CYS A 65 -17.48 11.84 0.02
CA CYS A 65 -17.68 11.11 1.27
C CYS A 65 -19.05 11.47 1.86
N PRO A 66 -20.14 10.86 1.40
CA PRO A 66 -21.50 11.23 1.83
C PRO A 66 -21.81 10.83 3.28
N ASP A 67 -21.09 9.85 3.83
CA ASP A 67 -21.19 9.39 5.20
C ASP A 67 -19.78 9.10 5.74
N LYS A 68 -19.58 9.19 7.04
CA LYS A 68 -18.25 9.04 7.66
C LYS A 68 -17.62 7.67 7.46
N ASN A 69 -18.42 6.64 7.16
CA ASN A 69 -17.94 5.29 6.83
C ASN A 69 -17.87 5.05 5.31
N VAL A 70 -18.33 5.98 4.48
CA VAL A 70 -18.54 5.76 3.04
C VAL A 70 -17.67 6.69 2.21
N THR A 71 -16.82 6.12 1.36
CA THR A 71 -16.08 6.84 0.32
C THR A 71 -16.58 6.42 -1.05
N ILE A 72 -17.01 7.39 -1.87
CA ILE A 72 -17.27 7.20 -3.30
C ILE A 72 -15.97 7.50 -4.04
N ALA A 73 -15.47 6.54 -4.81
CA ALA A 73 -14.24 6.65 -5.58
C ALA A 73 -14.50 6.35 -7.07
N LYS A 74 -13.67 6.92 -7.95
CA LYS A 74 -13.64 6.55 -9.36
C LYS A 74 -13.15 5.11 -9.50
N ARG A 75 -13.73 4.36 -10.45
CA ARG A 75 -13.19 3.06 -10.83
C ARG A 75 -11.83 3.25 -11.51
N CYS A 76 -10.85 2.45 -11.11
CA CYS A 76 -9.49 2.49 -11.64
C CYS A 76 -9.02 1.06 -11.95
N SER A 77 -8.07 0.92 -12.88
CA SER A 77 -7.33 -0.31 -13.05
C SER A 77 -6.19 -0.36 -12.03
N VAL A 78 -6.10 -1.47 -11.29
CA VAL A 78 -5.03 -1.67 -10.30
C VAL A 78 -3.82 -2.23 -11.02
N PHE A 79 -2.62 -1.72 -10.72
CA PHE A 79 -1.41 -2.39 -11.17
C PHE A 79 -1.27 -3.75 -10.46
N PRO A 80 -0.83 -4.82 -11.14
CA PRO A 80 -0.63 -6.14 -10.55
C PRO A 80 0.68 -6.21 -9.70
N VAL A 81 1.09 -5.09 -9.13
CA VAL A 81 2.32 -4.90 -8.35
C VAL A 81 1.98 -4.08 -7.11
N GLU A 82 2.47 -4.54 -5.97
CA GLU A 82 2.37 -3.80 -4.72
C GLU A 82 3.66 -3.01 -4.45
N PHE A 83 3.49 -1.76 -4.02
CA PHE A 83 4.60 -0.81 -3.82
C PHE A 83 4.87 -0.62 -2.33
N VAL A 84 5.72 -1.48 -1.77
CA VAL A 84 6.14 -1.35 -0.37
C VAL A 84 7.41 -0.52 -0.27
N VAL A 85 7.34 0.62 0.40
CA VAL A 85 8.53 1.42 0.73
C VAL A 85 8.98 1.14 2.16
N ARG A 86 10.29 1.00 2.36
CA ARG A 86 10.90 0.71 3.66
C ARG A 86 11.95 1.75 3.99
N GLY A 87 11.87 2.31 5.20
CA GLY A 87 12.89 3.19 5.77
C GLY A 87 13.72 2.55 6.88
N PHE A 88 13.35 1.35 7.34
CA PHE A 88 13.98 0.66 8.47
C PHE A 88 14.09 -0.85 8.21
N VAL A 89 15.14 -1.47 8.75
CA VAL A 89 15.35 -2.92 8.73
C VAL A 89 14.53 -3.58 9.84
N THR A 90 13.22 -3.71 9.61
CA THR A 90 12.26 -4.20 10.62
C THR A 90 11.28 -5.24 10.07
N GLY A 91 10.33 -5.64 10.91
CA GLY A 91 9.28 -6.62 10.65
C GLY A 91 9.58 -8.02 11.20
N SER A 92 8.57 -8.89 11.11
CA SER A 92 8.60 -10.26 11.61
C SER A 92 8.04 -11.30 10.63
N THR A 93 7.49 -10.86 9.50
CA THR A 93 6.97 -11.76 8.45
C THR A 93 8.11 -12.26 7.57
N ASP A 94 7.87 -13.33 6.80
CA ASP A 94 8.89 -13.90 5.90
C ASP A 94 9.34 -12.95 4.80
N THR A 95 8.50 -11.99 4.41
CA THR A 95 8.79 -10.96 3.41
C THR A 95 9.30 -9.64 4.02
N SER A 96 9.40 -9.56 5.35
CA SER A 96 9.91 -8.35 5.99
C SER A 96 11.43 -8.22 5.86
N LEU A 97 11.91 -6.98 5.78
CA LEU A 97 13.31 -6.68 5.50
C LEU A 97 14.26 -7.28 6.55
N TRP A 98 13.88 -7.24 7.83
CA TRP A 98 14.69 -7.85 8.88
C TRP A 98 14.80 -9.38 8.71
N THR A 99 13.68 -10.07 8.44
CA THR A 99 13.69 -11.53 8.30
C THR A 99 14.56 -11.98 7.15
N VAL A 100 14.46 -11.36 5.97
CA VAL A 100 15.31 -11.70 4.81
C VAL A 100 16.77 -11.34 5.04
N TYR A 101 17.05 -10.18 5.65
CA TYR A 101 18.41 -9.75 5.98
C TYR A 101 19.09 -10.68 6.98
N ASN A 102 18.35 -11.11 8.02
CA ASN A 102 18.84 -12.04 9.04
C ASN A 102 19.08 -13.46 8.48
N LYS A 103 18.40 -13.83 7.39
CA LYS A 103 18.67 -15.06 6.61
C LYS A 103 19.90 -14.94 5.68
N GLY A 104 20.62 -13.81 5.70
CA GLY A 104 21.83 -13.58 4.91
C GLY A 104 21.60 -12.93 3.55
N VAL A 105 20.36 -12.55 3.21
CA VAL A 105 20.06 -11.87 1.95
C VAL A 105 20.56 -10.41 2.04
N ARG A 106 21.39 -10.01 1.07
CA ARG A 106 21.93 -8.63 0.97
C ARG A 106 21.44 -7.88 -0.26
N ASN A 107 20.93 -8.58 -1.26
CA ASN A 107 20.20 -7.97 -2.37
C ASN A 107 18.73 -8.35 -2.28
N TYR A 108 17.86 -7.38 -2.02
CA TYR A 108 16.44 -7.61 -1.85
C TYR A 108 15.62 -6.71 -2.78
N CYS A 109 14.85 -7.33 -3.68
CA CYS A 109 14.13 -6.67 -4.77
C CYS A 109 15.02 -5.71 -5.60
N GLY A 110 16.29 -6.03 -5.80
CA GLY A 110 17.24 -5.18 -6.52
C GLY A 110 17.94 -4.11 -5.67
N ASN A 111 17.66 -4.04 -4.37
CA ASN A 111 18.32 -3.11 -3.45
C ASN A 111 19.47 -3.81 -2.72
N VAL A 112 20.68 -3.25 -2.81
CA VAL A 112 21.82 -3.69 -2.01
C VAL A 112 21.73 -3.10 -0.60
N ILE A 113 21.60 -3.96 0.40
CA ILE A 113 21.52 -3.61 1.81
C ILE A 113 22.94 -3.68 2.39
N PRO A 114 23.41 -2.63 3.08
CA PRO A 114 24.72 -2.66 3.73
C PRO A 114 24.86 -3.80 4.73
N ASP A 115 26.08 -4.30 4.91
CA ASP A 115 26.40 -5.23 5.98
C ASP A 115 26.35 -4.56 7.37
N GLY A 116 26.29 -5.38 8.42
CA GLY A 116 26.29 -4.92 9.80
C GLY A 116 24.98 -4.29 10.29
N MET A 117 23.93 -4.26 9.47
CA MET A 117 22.63 -3.74 9.89
C MET A 117 22.01 -4.59 11.01
N VAL A 118 21.36 -3.94 11.97
CA VAL A 118 20.65 -4.59 13.08
C VAL A 118 19.13 -4.34 13.01
N LYS A 119 18.36 -5.13 13.76
CA LYS A 119 16.89 -5.01 13.79
C LYS A 119 16.47 -3.61 14.22
N ASN A 120 15.51 -3.04 13.51
CA ASN A 120 14.96 -1.68 13.67
C ASN A 120 15.94 -0.55 13.35
N GLN A 121 17.07 -0.83 12.70
CA GLN A 121 17.98 0.22 12.26
C GLN A 121 17.40 0.98 11.06
N LYS A 122 17.58 2.31 11.04
CA LYS A 122 17.22 3.16 9.90
C LYS A 122 18.11 2.84 8.70
N LEU A 123 17.51 2.71 7.53
CA LEU A 123 18.23 2.54 6.27
C LEU A 123 18.93 3.85 5.86
N PRO A 124 20.06 3.79 5.13
CA PRO A 124 20.71 5.00 4.60
C PRO A 124 19.80 5.80 3.65
N ALA A 125 18.93 5.11 2.92
CA ALA A 125 17.91 5.68 2.06
C ALA A 125 16.65 4.81 2.09
N ASN A 126 15.48 5.43 1.83
CA ASN A 126 14.25 4.68 1.65
C ASN A 126 14.36 3.79 0.40
N ILE A 127 13.96 2.53 0.53
CA ILE A 127 14.02 1.55 -0.56
C ILE A 127 12.62 1.09 -0.94
N LEU A 128 12.42 0.79 -2.22
CA LEU A 128 11.20 0.15 -2.72
C LEU A 128 11.43 -1.35 -2.80
N THR A 129 10.56 -2.14 -2.17
CA THR A 129 10.59 -3.61 -2.21
C THR A 129 9.26 -4.11 -2.78
N PRO A 130 9.07 -4.05 -4.11
CA PRO A 130 7.80 -4.41 -4.70
C PRO A 130 7.54 -5.91 -4.60
N THR A 131 6.26 -6.27 -4.56
CA THR A 131 5.79 -7.64 -4.57
C THR A 131 4.72 -7.82 -5.64
N THR A 132 4.61 -9.02 -6.22
CA THR A 132 3.48 -9.36 -7.09
C THR A 132 2.28 -9.76 -6.25
N LYS A 133 1.09 -9.48 -6.78
CA LYS A 133 -0.17 -9.90 -6.19
C LYS A 133 -0.50 -11.33 -6.66
N ALA A 134 -0.10 -12.35 -5.91
CA ALA A 134 -0.43 -13.75 -6.20
C ALA A 134 -1.65 -14.21 -5.38
N ALA A 135 -2.28 -15.32 -5.79
CA ALA A 135 -3.49 -15.83 -5.15
C ALA A 135 -3.28 -16.29 -3.70
N ASP A 136 -2.10 -16.85 -3.40
CA ASP A 136 -1.81 -17.42 -2.08
C ASP A 136 -0.98 -16.47 -1.22
N HIS A 137 0.15 -15.96 -1.72
CA HIS A 137 1.05 -15.06 -0.98
C HIS A 137 1.80 -14.10 -1.90
N ASP A 138 2.03 -12.87 -1.44
CA ASP A 138 2.79 -11.88 -2.21
C ASP A 138 4.26 -12.30 -2.36
N VAL A 139 4.78 -12.22 -3.59
CA VAL A 139 6.15 -12.65 -3.92
C VAL A 139 7.03 -11.44 -4.22
N PRO A 140 8.20 -11.28 -3.58
CA PRO A 140 9.17 -10.23 -3.91
C PRO A 140 9.60 -10.29 -5.38
N ILE A 141 9.62 -9.15 -6.05
CA ILE A 141 10.00 -9.03 -7.45
C ILE A 141 10.95 -7.84 -7.65
N THR A 142 11.84 -7.89 -8.62
CA THR A 142 12.72 -6.76 -8.96
C THR A 142 12.05 -5.81 -9.97
N PRO A 143 12.47 -4.54 -10.02
CA PRO A 143 12.04 -3.59 -11.07
C PRO A 143 12.19 -4.13 -12.50
N ASP A 144 13.33 -4.75 -12.79
CA ASP A 144 13.61 -5.30 -14.12
C ASP A 144 12.66 -6.44 -14.49
N GLU A 145 12.33 -7.31 -13.52
CA GLU A 145 11.37 -8.40 -13.74
C GLU A 145 9.95 -7.88 -13.94
N ILE A 146 9.53 -6.83 -13.22
CA ILE A 146 8.21 -6.19 -13.43
C ILE A 146 8.04 -5.74 -14.88
N VAL A 147 9.04 -5.04 -15.41
CA VAL A 147 8.99 -4.53 -16.80
C VAL A 147 9.08 -5.68 -17.80
N LYS A 148 10.01 -6.63 -17.60
CA LYS A 148 10.20 -7.78 -18.52
C LYS A 148 8.99 -8.70 -18.58
N SER A 149 8.28 -8.89 -17.47
CA SER A 149 7.08 -9.72 -17.40
C SER A 149 5.81 -9.01 -17.92
N GLY A 150 5.91 -7.73 -18.30
CA GLY A 150 4.78 -6.95 -18.81
C GLY A 150 3.75 -6.57 -17.75
N LEU A 151 4.07 -6.71 -16.46
CA LEU A 151 3.19 -6.32 -15.36
C LEU A 151 2.94 -4.81 -15.34
N MET A 152 3.96 -4.04 -15.73
CA MET A 152 3.89 -2.58 -15.91
C MET A 152 4.81 -2.15 -17.05
N SER A 153 4.48 -1.03 -17.71
CA SER A 153 5.46 -0.33 -18.55
C SER A 153 6.57 0.27 -17.69
N LYS A 154 7.72 0.55 -18.29
CA LYS A 154 8.83 1.19 -17.56
C LYS A 154 8.40 2.58 -17.07
N GLU A 155 7.69 3.32 -17.91
CA GLU A 155 7.20 4.66 -17.62
C GLU A 155 6.21 4.64 -16.44
N ASP A 156 5.22 3.74 -16.47
CA ASP A 156 4.26 3.58 -15.36
C ASP A 156 4.98 3.16 -14.06
N PHE A 157 5.98 2.27 -14.16
CA PHE A 157 6.73 1.81 -12.98
C PHE A 157 7.58 2.93 -12.37
N ASP A 158 8.29 3.69 -13.18
CA ASP A 158 9.15 4.79 -12.72
C ASP A 158 8.30 5.91 -12.09
N GLU A 159 7.14 6.23 -12.68
CA GLU A 159 6.18 7.17 -12.11
C GLU A 159 5.63 6.66 -10.76
N ALA A 160 5.19 5.40 -10.72
CA ALA A 160 4.65 4.80 -9.51
C ALA A 160 5.70 4.72 -8.39
N ARG A 161 6.94 4.34 -8.72
CA ARG A 161 8.08 4.33 -7.80
C ARG A 161 8.35 5.71 -7.21
N SER A 162 8.41 6.74 -8.05
CA SER A 162 8.65 8.12 -7.62
C SER A 162 7.56 8.60 -6.66
N LYS A 163 6.28 8.37 -7.02
CA LYS A 163 5.13 8.71 -6.17
C LYS A 163 5.14 7.94 -4.85
N ALA A 164 5.40 6.64 -4.86
CA ALA A 164 5.45 5.82 -3.65
C ALA A 164 6.52 6.31 -2.67
N LEU A 165 7.73 6.61 -3.17
CA LEU A 165 8.82 7.18 -2.36
C LEU A 165 8.45 8.56 -1.81
N GLY A 166 7.93 9.46 -2.65
CA GLY A 166 7.52 10.80 -2.22
C GLY A 166 6.40 10.78 -1.18
N LEU A 167 5.42 9.89 -1.32
CA LEU A 167 4.37 9.69 -0.32
C LEU A 167 4.93 9.22 1.03
N PHE A 168 5.87 8.27 1.00
CA PHE A 168 6.50 7.74 2.20
C PHE A 168 7.36 8.81 2.90
N GLU A 169 8.16 9.55 2.15
CA GLU A 169 8.98 10.67 2.67
C GLU A 169 8.10 11.76 3.29
N TYR A 170 7.01 12.14 2.62
CA TYR A 170 6.05 13.09 3.16
C TYR A 170 5.41 12.58 4.45
N GLY A 171 5.08 11.29 4.52
CA GLY A 171 4.57 10.62 5.72
C GLY A 171 5.56 10.69 6.89
N GLN A 172 6.84 10.43 6.64
CA GLN A 172 7.91 10.49 7.65
C GLN A 172 8.07 11.90 8.27
N VAL A 173 7.91 12.95 7.47
CA VAL A 173 8.00 14.34 7.95
C VAL A 173 6.71 14.79 8.65
N THR A 174 5.56 14.36 8.15
CA THR A 174 4.24 14.78 8.66
C THR A 174 3.91 14.13 10.00
N PHE A 175 4.32 12.88 10.20
CA PHE A 175 4.15 12.17 11.47
C PHE A 175 5.42 11.37 11.79
N TYR A 176 6.16 11.83 12.80
CA TYR A 176 7.40 11.16 13.25
C TYR A 176 7.19 9.67 13.61
N VAL A 177 6.00 9.32 14.09
CA VAL A 177 5.61 7.95 14.51
C VAL A 177 5.26 7.03 13.31
N ILE A 178 4.99 7.60 12.13
CA ILE A 178 4.56 6.89 10.91
C ILE A 178 5.75 6.41 10.07
N SER A 179 6.97 6.60 10.57
CA SER A 179 8.18 5.96 10.05
C SER A 179 8.12 4.42 9.97
N PHE A 180 7.09 3.80 10.58
CA PHE A 180 6.77 2.37 10.56
C PHE A 180 5.67 1.97 9.56
N LEU A 181 4.98 2.91 8.92
CA LEU A 181 3.86 2.61 8.03
C LEU A 181 4.32 2.58 6.57
N GLU A 182 4.09 1.44 5.94
CA GLU A 182 4.34 1.20 4.52
C GLU A 182 3.59 2.23 3.65
N ALA A 183 4.20 2.63 2.53
CA ALA A 183 3.54 3.41 1.48
C ALA A 183 2.26 2.69 0.98
N PRO A 184 1.36 3.33 0.21
CA PRO A 184 0.16 2.64 -0.27
C PRO A 184 0.56 1.35 -0.99
N ARG A 185 0.11 0.22 -0.42
CA ARG A 185 0.40 -1.12 -0.93
C ARG A 185 -0.08 -1.29 -2.37
N SER A 186 -1.10 -0.55 -2.78
CA SER A 186 -1.66 -0.61 -4.13
C SER A 186 -1.58 0.75 -4.82
N MET A 187 -1.11 0.76 -6.06
CA MET A 187 -1.14 1.91 -6.96
C MET A 187 -2.13 1.63 -8.09
N PHE A 188 -2.75 2.70 -8.59
CA PHE A 188 -3.86 2.62 -9.54
C PHE A 188 -3.58 3.50 -10.76
N ARG A 189 -4.05 3.05 -11.92
CA ARG A 189 -4.14 3.85 -13.12
C ARG A 189 -5.60 4.18 -13.38
N ALA A 190 -5.88 5.41 -13.81
CA ALA A 190 -7.21 5.77 -14.27
C ALA A 190 -7.61 4.87 -15.45
N LEU A 191 -8.87 4.43 -15.48
CA LEU A 191 -9.38 3.76 -16.67
C LEU A 191 -9.37 4.76 -17.85
N PRO A 192 -9.01 4.32 -19.07
CA PRO A 192 -9.20 5.17 -20.25
C PRO A 192 -10.69 5.48 -20.39
N ASN A 193 -11.01 6.76 -20.65
CA ASN A 193 -12.36 7.23 -20.96
C ASN A 193 -12.91 6.56 -22.23
#